data_AF-A0A2R5LBF8-F1
#
_entry.id   AF-A0A2R5LBF8-F1
#
_cell.length_a   1.000
_cell.length_b   1.000
_cell.length_c   1.000
_cell.angle_alpha   90.00
_cell.angle_beta   90.00
_cell.angle_gamma   90.00
#
_symmetry.space_group_name_H-M   'P 1'
#
loop_
_entity.id
_entity.type
_entity.pdbx_description
1 polymer ?
#
loop_
_entity_poly.entity_id
_entity_poly.type
_entity_poly.pdbx_seq_one_letter_code
_entity_poly.pdbx_strand_id
1 'polypeptide(L)'
;MTDNDGFVDMRAILDAMDDTSKAEMAASAPQKTVKLQASPRVHPQGNGTTSVADSPSSGDNTSHPTFTLKKDLVMKLEMVFPTEFVTESLGGYQFKTKGILLRALLHRTYKQSKRPRNKTCCDPLDYVGDYVLKFIISQYILEHCPEKHKESLAQRRSLVESQETYAFLAVKNNFHKYVFIQQLGDGSQDYEHLKAYIEGIKNVQTLKELFQVEKRKCFIHNFFQSVAGAIYVDSGYDVKTVADIYLPMLKKYLDEAIVAELDELK
;
A
#
# COMPACT_ATOMS: atom_id res chain seq x y z
N MET A 1 8.82 21.57 -23.33
CA MET A 1 7.41 21.38 -22.94
C MET A 1 7.42 20.27 -21.92
N THR A 2 7.14 20.61 -20.67
CA THR A 2 7.18 19.73 -19.50
C THR A 2 5.86 18.99 -19.41
N ASP A 3 5.87 17.68 -19.65
CA ASP A 3 4.74 16.84 -19.29
C ASP A 3 4.63 16.81 -17.77
N ASN A 4 3.47 17.23 -17.28
CA ASN A 4 3.18 17.54 -15.88
C ASN A 4 2.56 16.35 -15.13
N ASP A 5 2.70 15.14 -15.68
CA ASP A 5 2.32 13.90 -15.02
C ASP A 5 3.58 13.36 -14.36
N GLY A 6 3.63 13.32 -13.03
CA GLY A 6 4.78 12.87 -12.23
C GLY A 6 5.11 11.38 -12.35
N PHE A 7 4.92 10.79 -13.53
CA PHE A 7 5.27 9.42 -13.90
C PHE A 7 6.48 9.46 -14.83
N VAL A 8 7.61 8.93 -14.37
CA VAL A 8 8.80 8.77 -15.19
C VAL A 8 8.66 7.50 -16.04
N ASP A 9 8.97 7.58 -17.34
CA ASP A 9 8.94 6.41 -18.23
C ASP A 9 9.97 5.36 -17.77
N MET A 10 9.49 4.21 -17.30
CA MET A 10 10.33 3.10 -16.86
C MET A 10 11.28 2.60 -17.96
N ARG A 11 10.94 2.77 -19.24
CA ARG A 11 11.82 2.39 -20.35
C ARG A 11 13.09 3.23 -20.37
N ALA A 12 12.95 4.54 -20.18
CA ALA A 12 14.08 5.47 -20.12
C ALA A 12 15.01 5.18 -18.93
N ILE A 13 14.45 4.71 -17.80
CA ILE A 13 15.25 4.32 -16.62
C ILE A 13 16.06 3.05 -16.91
N LEU A 14 15.44 2.05 -17.53
CA LEU A 14 16.14 0.80 -17.87
C LEU A 14 17.23 1.02 -18.92
N ASP A 15 16.96 1.86 -19.93
CA ASP A 15 17.95 2.21 -20.95
C ASP A 15 19.15 2.95 -20.32
N ALA A 16 18.91 3.85 -19.35
CA ALA A 16 19.97 4.52 -18.62
C ALA A 16 20.81 3.56 -17.75
N MET A 17 20.19 2.55 -17.13
CA MET A 17 20.89 1.52 -16.33
C MET A 17 21.77 0.59 -17.19
N ASP A 18 21.33 0.30 -18.41
CA ASP A 18 22.09 -0.50 -19.39
C ASP A 18 23.32 0.27 -19.91
N ASP A 19 23.26 1.61 -19.94
CA ASP A 19 24.39 2.44 -20.38
C ASP A 19 25.44 2.63 -19.28
N THR A 20 25.04 2.76 -18.00
CA THR A 20 25.99 2.79 -16.87
C THR A 20 26.74 1.47 -16.72
N SER A 21 26.04 0.34 -16.90
CA SER A 21 26.64 -0.99 -16.81
C SER A 21 27.60 -1.29 -17.98
N LYS A 22 27.33 -0.79 -19.20
CA LYS A 22 28.29 -0.83 -20.32
C LYS A 22 29.52 0.04 -20.08
N ALA A 23 29.36 1.22 -19.48
CA ALA A 23 30.47 2.11 -19.14
C ALA A 23 31.37 1.50 -18.05
N GLU A 24 30.79 0.84 -17.04
CA GLU A 24 31.53 0.12 -15.99
C GLU A 24 32.24 -1.13 -16.51
N MET A 25 31.61 -1.89 -17.42
CA MET A 25 32.24 -3.06 -18.07
C MET A 25 33.39 -2.68 -19.01
N ALA A 26 33.35 -1.49 -19.63
CA ALA A 26 34.45 -1.01 -20.48
C ALA A 26 35.72 -0.62 -19.68
N ALA A 27 35.59 -0.37 -18.38
CA ALA A 27 36.69 0.05 -17.50
C ALA A 27 37.44 -1.11 -16.82
N SER A 28 36.95 -2.35 -16.90
CA SER A 28 37.57 -3.51 -16.25
C SER A 28 37.52 -4.74 -17.15
N ALA A 29 38.57 -4.92 -17.97
CA ALA A 29 38.81 -6.18 -18.67
C ALA A 29 40.20 -6.71 -18.36
N PRO A 30 40.28 -7.95 -17.84
CA PRO A 30 41.29 -8.88 -18.31
C PRO A 30 40.64 -10.16 -18.86
N GLN A 31 41.19 -10.61 -19.98
CA GLN A 31 40.83 -11.81 -20.72
C GLN A 31 41.02 -13.09 -19.87
N LYS A 32 40.07 -14.03 -19.96
CA LYS A 32 40.37 -15.48 -20.04
C LYS A 32 39.17 -16.28 -20.55
N THR A 33 39.40 -16.91 -21.70
CA THR A 33 38.58 -17.92 -22.37
C THR A 33 38.49 -19.22 -21.58
N VAL A 34 37.27 -19.78 -21.42
CA VAL A 34 37.05 -21.22 -21.21
C VAL A 34 35.83 -21.67 -22.02
N LYS A 35 36.04 -22.69 -22.87
CA LYS A 35 35.05 -23.40 -23.68
C LYS A 35 34.18 -24.31 -22.80
N LEU A 36 32.88 -24.41 -23.06
CA LEU A 36 32.09 -25.60 -22.72
C LEU A 36 31.08 -25.93 -23.85
N GLN A 37 30.96 -27.23 -24.12
CA GLN A 37 30.31 -27.86 -25.27
C GLN A 37 28.77 -27.98 -25.13
N ALA A 38 28.08 -27.99 -26.27
CA ALA A 38 26.67 -28.37 -26.45
C ALA A 38 26.56 -29.93 -26.59
N SER A 39 25.48 -30.66 -26.27
CA SER A 39 24.07 -30.71 -26.73
C SER A 39 23.41 -32.00 -26.13
N PRO A 40 22.24 -32.53 -26.57
CA PRO A 40 20.85 -32.05 -26.46
C PRO A 40 19.84 -33.15 -25.95
N ARG A 41 18.54 -32.80 -25.89
CA ARG A 41 17.29 -33.61 -26.10
C ARG A 41 16.27 -33.52 -24.95
N VAL A 42 14.94 -33.63 -25.09
CA VAL A 42 13.90 -33.59 -26.15
C VAL A 42 12.55 -33.54 -25.38
N HIS A 43 11.54 -32.83 -25.88
CA HIS A 43 10.15 -32.84 -25.38
C HIS A 43 9.39 -34.14 -25.67
N PRO A 44 8.25 -34.37 -25.00
CA PRO A 44 7.03 -34.61 -25.76
C PRO A 44 5.82 -33.78 -25.31
N GLN A 45 5.02 -33.39 -26.31
CA GLN A 45 3.69 -32.77 -26.23
C GLN A 45 2.61 -33.77 -25.76
N GLY A 46 1.55 -33.25 -25.16
CA GLY A 46 0.26 -33.92 -24.99
C GLY A 46 -0.89 -32.92 -25.16
N ASN A 47 -1.73 -33.16 -26.18
CA ASN A 47 -2.88 -32.37 -26.62
C ASN A 47 -4.08 -32.43 -25.65
N GLY A 48 -4.85 -31.34 -25.59
CA GLY A 48 -6.19 -31.29 -25.00
C GLY A 48 -6.96 -30.04 -25.41
N THR A 49 -7.72 -30.15 -26.50
CA THR A 49 -8.69 -29.17 -27.03
C THR A 49 -9.94 -29.02 -26.15
N THR A 50 -10.46 -27.80 -25.99
CA THR A 50 -11.91 -27.44 -25.93
C THR A 50 -12.01 -25.91 -25.83
N SER A 51 -12.34 -25.23 -26.93
CA SER A 51 -13.67 -24.74 -27.33
C SER A 51 -13.95 -23.31 -26.87
N VAL A 52 -13.99 -22.44 -27.89
CA VAL A 52 -14.50 -21.08 -27.93
C VAL A 52 -15.95 -21.03 -27.45
N ALA A 53 -16.28 -20.11 -26.54
CA ALA A 53 -17.62 -19.50 -26.45
C ALA A 53 -17.57 -18.20 -25.63
N ASP A 54 -18.01 -17.14 -26.30
CA ASP A 54 -18.80 -16.00 -25.82
C ASP A 54 -18.20 -15.00 -24.82
N SER A 55 -17.86 -13.84 -25.39
CA SER A 55 -17.91 -12.54 -24.71
C SER A 55 -19.33 -12.24 -24.21
N PRO A 56 -19.46 -11.57 -23.05
CA PRO A 56 -20.55 -10.62 -22.85
C PRO A 56 -20.01 -9.19 -22.80
N SER A 57 -20.55 -8.41 -23.72
CA SER A 57 -20.86 -6.98 -23.66
C SER A 57 -20.42 -6.18 -22.43
N SER A 58 -19.77 -5.07 -22.73
CA SER A 58 -19.88 -3.76 -22.07
C SER A 58 -21.21 -3.57 -21.31
N GLY A 59 -21.12 -3.52 -19.99
CA GLY A 59 -22.24 -3.27 -19.09
C GLY A 59 -21.72 -2.95 -17.68
N ASP A 60 -21.74 -1.67 -17.36
CA ASP A 60 -21.52 -1.06 -16.05
C ASP A 60 -22.08 -1.87 -14.87
N ASN A 61 -21.20 -2.41 -14.01
CA ASN A 61 -21.45 -2.80 -12.61
C ASN A 61 -20.19 -3.41 -11.97
N THR A 62 -19.23 -2.59 -11.55
CA THR A 62 -18.13 -3.03 -10.65
C THR A 62 -18.64 -3.16 -9.21
N SER A 63 -19.73 -3.92 -9.02
CA SER A 63 -20.19 -4.31 -7.69
C SER A 63 -19.26 -5.41 -7.19
N HIS A 64 -18.40 -5.09 -6.22
CA HIS A 64 -17.60 -6.06 -5.49
C HIS A 64 -18.35 -6.52 -4.23
N PRO A 65 -19.31 -7.48 -4.32
CA PRO A 65 -20.16 -7.87 -3.19
C PRO A 65 -19.33 -8.39 -2.00
N THR A 66 -18.14 -8.93 -2.29
CA THR A 66 -17.22 -9.48 -1.30
C THR A 66 -16.56 -8.42 -0.43
N PHE A 67 -16.37 -7.19 -0.93
CA PHE A 67 -15.63 -6.12 -0.25
C PHE A 67 -16.52 -4.99 0.30
N THR A 68 -17.80 -4.93 -0.06
CA THR A 68 -18.72 -3.92 0.47
C THR A 68 -19.49 -4.40 1.69
N LEU A 69 -19.79 -3.50 2.64
CA LEU A 69 -20.83 -3.75 3.64
C LEU A 69 -22.23 -3.70 2.98
N LYS A 70 -23.10 -4.63 3.40
CA LYS A 70 -24.52 -4.60 3.04
C LYS A 70 -25.22 -3.42 3.71
N LYS A 71 -26.18 -2.78 3.03
CA LYS A 71 -26.93 -1.63 3.55
C LYS A 71 -27.57 -1.90 4.91
N ASP A 72 -28.21 -3.05 5.08
CA ASP A 72 -28.84 -3.43 6.35
C ASP A 72 -27.83 -3.50 7.51
N LEU A 73 -26.60 -3.95 7.22
CA LEU A 73 -25.55 -4.01 8.21
C LEU A 73 -25.02 -2.62 8.56
N VAL A 74 -24.85 -1.73 7.57
CA VAL A 74 -24.48 -0.32 7.79
C VAL A 74 -25.50 0.36 8.71
N MET A 75 -26.79 0.17 8.45
CA MET A 75 -27.88 0.70 9.29
C MET A 75 -27.86 0.09 10.69
N LYS A 76 -27.73 -1.24 10.80
CA LYS A 76 -27.67 -1.95 12.09
C LYS A 76 -26.48 -1.52 12.95
N LEU A 77 -25.37 -1.17 12.31
CA LEU A 77 -24.16 -0.70 12.97
C LEU A 77 -24.15 0.82 13.19
N GLU A 78 -25.17 1.55 12.73
CA GLU A 78 -25.30 3.01 12.83
C GLU A 78 -24.05 3.72 12.28
N MET A 79 -23.50 3.20 11.17
CA MET A 79 -22.30 3.76 10.56
C MET A 79 -22.65 4.93 9.65
N VAL A 80 -21.99 6.06 9.85
CA VAL A 80 -22.13 7.26 9.02
C VAL A 80 -20.96 7.33 8.05
N PHE A 81 -21.23 7.67 6.79
CA PHE A 81 -20.18 7.85 5.79
C PHE A 81 -19.32 9.09 6.13
N PRO A 82 -17.99 8.95 6.27
CA PRO A 82 -17.13 10.02 6.75
C PRO A 82 -16.73 10.96 5.60
N THR A 83 -17.65 11.84 5.18
CA THR A 83 -17.41 12.79 4.07
C THR A 83 -16.23 13.73 4.31
N GLU A 84 -16.06 14.18 5.55
CA GLU A 84 -14.93 15.04 5.95
C GLU A 84 -13.59 14.33 5.74
N PHE A 85 -13.47 13.08 6.20
CA PHE A 85 -12.28 12.25 5.96
C PHE A 85 -11.95 12.10 4.47
N VAL A 86 -12.96 11.84 3.64
CA VAL A 86 -12.76 11.72 2.19
C VAL A 86 -12.24 13.02 1.60
N THR A 87 -12.77 14.15 2.04
CA THR A 87 -12.41 15.47 1.52
C THR A 87 -11.01 15.88 1.96
N GLU A 88 -10.72 15.77 3.26
CA GLU A 88 -9.48 16.26 3.86
C GLU A 88 -8.32 15.30 3.67
N SER A 89 -8.54 14.00 3.88
CA SER A 89 -7.48 12.99 3.83
C SER A 89 -7.39 12.32 2.46
N LEU A 90 -8.50 12.11 1.74
CA LEU A 90 -8.48 11.31 0.49
C LEU A 90 -8.62 12.16 -0.78
N GLY A 91 -8.31 13.45 -0.72
CA GLY A 91 -8.33 14.34 -1.88
C GLY A 91 -9.70 14.47 -2.56
N GLY A 92 -10.79 14.19 -1.83
CA GLY A 92 -12.14 14.23 -2.38
C GLY A 92 -12.51 13.04 -3.28
N TYR A 93 -11.83 11.90 -3.17
CA TYR A 93 -12.12 10.70 -3.97
C TYR A 93 -13.60 10.29 -3.90
N GLN A 94 -14.24 10.15 -5.05
CA GLN A 94 -15.67 9.84 -5.15
C GLN A 94 -15.90 8.33 -5.19
N PHE A 95 -16.08 7.73 -4.01
CA PHE A 95 -16.39 6.30 -3.90
C PHE A 95 -17.68 5.94 -4.65
N LYS A 96 -17.59 5.00 -5.61
CA LYS A 96 -18.75 4.42 -6.29
C LYS A 96 -19.61 3.63 -5.30
N THR A 97 -18.96 2.89 -4.40
CA THR A 97 -19.61 2.09 -3.37
C THR A 97 -19.16 2.52 -1.97
N LYS A 98 -19.95 3.39 -1.34
CA LYS A 98 -19.71 3.90 0.04
C LYS A 98 -19.46 2.80 1.08
N GLY A 99 -20.08 1.63 0.91
CA GLY A 99 -19.93 0.49 1.81
C GLY A 99 -18.52 -0.12 1.84
N ILE A 100 -17.68 0.15 0.82
CA ILE A 100 -16.29 -0.31 0.78
C ILE A 100 -15.44 0.51 1.76
N LEU A 101 -15.52 1.85 1.73
CA LEU A 101 -14.82 2.70 2.70
C LEU A 101 -15.26 2.42 4.14
N LEU A 102 -16.57 2.25 4.35
CA LEU A 102 -17.10 1.91 5.68
C LEU A 102 -16.50 0.58 6.18
N ARG A 103 -16.33 -0.42 5.30
CA ARG A 103 -15.65 -1.65 5.66
C ARG A 103 -14.17 -1.42 5.99
N ALA A 104 -13.50 -0.62 5.18
CA ALA A 104 -12.08 -0.31 5.36
C ALA A 104 -11.81 0.27 6.75
N LEU A 105 -12.72 1.12 7.24
CA LEU A 105 -12.62 1.77 8.55
C LEU A 105 -13.17 0.92 9.71
N LEU A 106 -13.63 -0.31 9.47
CA LEU A 106 -14.33 -1.12 10.46
C LEU A 106 -13.40 -2.08 11.22
N HIS A 107 -13.09 -1.75 12.47
CA HIS A 107 -12.31 -2.60 13.35
C HIS A 107 -13.05 -3.88 13.76
N ARG A 108 -12.32 -4.95 14.09
CA ARG A 108 -12.89 -6.23 14.52
C ARG A 108 -13.61 -6.19 15.87
N THR A 109 -13.40 -5.16 16.70
CA THR A 109 -14.10 -5.05 18.00
C THR A 109 -15.40 -4.27 17.93
N TYR A 110 -15.60 -3.43 16.91
CA TYR A 110 -16.78 -2.55 16.83
C TYR A 110 -18.08 -3.32 16.68
N LYS A 111 -18.96 -3.20 17.68
CA LYS A 111 -20.29 -3.83 17.74
C LYS A 111 -20.25 -5.31 17.32
N GLN A 112 -19.22 -6.03 17.77
CA GLN A 112 -18.92 -7.40 17.31
C GLN A 112 -20.13 -8.34 17.45
N SER A 113 -20.86 -8.27 18.56
CA SER A 113 -22.07 -9.07 18.82
C SER A 113 -23.19 -8.87 17.80
N LYS A 114 -23.22 -7.73 17.09
CA LYS A 114 -24.23 -7.40 16.08
C LYS A 114 -23.86 -7.89 14.68
N ARG A 115 -22.65 -8.43 14.47
CA ARG A 115 -22.11 -8.75 13.13
C ARG A 115 -22.08 -10.25 12.83
N PRO A 116 -22.39 -10.66 11.59
CA PRO A 116 -22.31 -12.06 11.20
C PRO A 116 -20.84 -12.54 11.04
N ARG A 117 -20.45 -13.53 11.85
CA ARG A 117 -19.23 -14.36 11.71
C ARG A 117 -17.87 -13.65 11.60
N ASN A 118 -17.63 -12.49 12.23
CA ASN A 118 -16.33 -11.76 12.23
C ASN A 118 -15.71 -11.46 10.83
N LYS A 119 -16.40 -11.74 9.71
CA LYS A 119 -15.86 -11.64 8.35
C LYS A 119 -15.99 -10.25 7.72
N THR A 120 -16.55 -9.29 8.45
CA THR A 120 -16.92 -7.97 7.92
C THR A 120 -15.95 -6.86 8.34
N CYS A 121 -14.78 -7.20 8.86
CA CYS A 121 -13.71 -6.24 9.21
C CYS A 121 -12.90 -5.80 7.98
N CYS A 122 -11.96 -4.89 8.24
CA CYS A 122 -11.02 -4.31 7.28
C CYS A 122 -10.00 -5.32 6.72
N ASP A 123 -9.73 -6.44 7.40
CA ASP A 123 -8.60 -7.34 7.12
C ASP A 123 -8.46 -7.77 5.64
N PRO A 124 -9.53 -8.08 4.87
CA PRO A 124 -9.37 -8.42 3.45
C PRO A 124 -8.93 -7.24 2.58
N LEU A 125 -9.34 -6.02 2.92
CA LEU A 125 -8.92 -4.80 2.21
C LEU A 125 -7.50 -4.41 2.64
N ASP A 126 -7.17 -4.58 3.91
CA ASP A 126 -5.82 -4.42 4.46
C ASP A 126 -4.82 -5.33 3.73
N TYR A 127 -5.14 -6.62 3.61
CA TYR A 127 -4.32 -7.58 2.88
C TYR A 127 -4.00 -7.13 1.46
N VAL A 128 -5.00 -6.71 0.68
CA VAL A 128 -4.77 -6.26 -0.71
C VAL A 128 -4.04 -4.92 -0.73
N GLY A 129 -4.40 -4.01 0.17
CA GLY A 129 -3.79 -2.69 0.29
C GLY A 129 -2.30 -2.74 0.61
N ASP A 130 -1.83 -3.72 1.40
CA ASP A 130 -0.41 -3.92 1.66
C ASP A 130 0.40 -4.10 0.37
N TYR A 131 -0.08 -4.96 -0.55
CA TYR A 131 0.61 -5.19 -1.82
C TYR A 131 0.55 -3.98 -2.75
N VAL A 132 -0.56 -3.24 -2.75
CA VAL A 132 -0.70 -2.02 -3.55
C VAL A 132 0.28 -0.95 -3.06
N LEU A 133 0.34 -0.71 -1.75
CA LEU A 133 1.28 0.24 -1.16
C LEU A 133 2.73 -0.18 -1.36
N LYS A 134 3.05 -1.47 -1.16
CA LYS A 134 4.36 -2.06 -1.45
C LYS A 134 4.79 -1.80 -2.88
N PHE A 135 3.88 -1.94 -3.84
CA PHE A 135 4.16 -1.63 -5.25
C PHE A 135 4.43 -0.14 -5.46
N ILE A 136 3.55 0.75 -4.99
CA ILE A 136 3.67 2.21 -5.15
C ILE A 136 4.99 2.72 -4.53
N ILE A 137 5.32 2.28 -3.31
CA ILE A 137 6.55 2.63 -2.60
C ILE A 137 7.76 2.10 -3.36
N SER A 138 7.73 0.83 -3.80
CA SER A 138 8.84 0.23 -4.56
C SER A 138 9.09 0.98 -5.86
N GLN A 139 8.02 1.35 -6.56
CA GLN A 139 8.10 2.11 -7.81
C GLN A 139 8.72 3.48 -7.57
N TYR A 140 8.23 4.25 -6.58
CA TYR A 140 8.77 5.58 -6.28
C TYR A 140 10.27 5.52 -5.94
N ILE A 141 10.66 4.57 -5.09
CA ILE A 141 12.07 4.39 -4.71
C ILE A 141 12.91 3.97 -5.91
N LEU A 142 12.41 3.04 -6.75
CA LEU A 142 13.10 2.64 -7.96
C LEU A 142 13.30 3.80 -8.93
N GLU A 143 12.36 4.73 -9.03
CA GLU A 143 12.48 5.88 -9.93
C GLU A 143 13.47 6.93 -9.38
N HIS A 144 13.42 7.23 -8.09
CA HIS A 144 14.10 8.38 -7.50
C HIS A 144 15.41 8.07 -6.77
N CYS A 145 15.65 6.83 -6.35
CA CYS A 145 16.88 6.46 -5.66
C CYS A 145 18.06 6.42 -6.64
N PRO A 146 19.18 7.15 -6.43
CA PRO A 146 20.33 7.11 -7.33
C PRO A 146 20.96 5.72 -7.41
N GLU A 147 21.02 5.04 -6.27
CA GLU A 147 21.58 3.69 -6.15
C GLU A 147 20.51 2.65 -6.49
N LYS A 148 20.72 1.89 -7.57
CA LYS A 148 19.75 0.89 -8.05
C LYS A 148 20.07 -0.53 -7.61
N HIS A 149 21.00 -0.72 -6.68
CA HIS A 149 21.31 -2.04 -6.13
C HIS A 149 20.11 -2.58 -5.35
N LYS A 150 19.73 -3.82 -5.65
CA LYS A 150 18.55 -4.49 -5.08
C LYS A 150 18.49 -4.41 -3.56
N GLU A 151 19.64 -4.59 -2.90
CA GLU A 151 19.75 -4.54 -1.44
C GLU A 151 19.46 -3.14 -0.89
N SER A 152 20.06 -2.10 -1.47
CA SER A 152 19.83 -0.70 -1.09
C SER A 152 18.37 -0.30 -1.29
N LEU A 153 17.77 -0.61 -2.46
CA LEU A 153 16.36 -0.35 -2.73
C LEU A 153 15.43 -1.05 -1.72
N ALA A 154 15.73 -2.31 -1.39
CA ALA A 154 14.93 -3.07 -0.42
C ALA A 154 15.06 -2.51 1.00
N GLN A 155 16.26 -2.07 1.42
CA GLN A 155 16.48 -1.45 2.72
C GLN A 155 15.73 -0.12 2.83
N ARG A 156 15.84 0.76 1.84
CA ARG A 156 15.11 2.05 1.80
C ARG A 156 13.60 1.83 1.81
N ARG A 157 13.12 0.85 1.04
CA ARG A 157 11.70 0.48 1.06
C ARG A 157 11.24 0.08 2.45
N SER A 158 12.01 -0.73 3.17
CA SER A 158 11.62 -1.23 4.50
C SER A 158 11.46 -0.14 5.56
N LEU A 159 12.10 1.03 5.38
CA LEU A 159 11.91 2.19 6.26
C LEU A 159 10.49 2.77 6.13
N VAL A 160 9.93 2.76 4.93
CA VAL A 160 8.59 3.31 4.67
C VAL A 160 7.51 2.22 4.75
N GLU A 161 7.81 1.03 4.24
CA GLU A 161 6.96 -0.15 4.24
C GLU A 161 7.08 -0.91 5.58
N SER A 162 6.70 -0.26 6.68
CA SER A 162 6.67 -0.86 8.01
C SER A 162 5.36 -0.55 8.73
N GLN A 163 4.99 -1.41 9.69
CA GLN A 163 3.80 -1.19 10.51
C GLN A 163 3.94 0.10 11.31
N GLU A 164 5.14 0.41 11.80
CA GLU A 164 5.45 1.64 12.52
C GLU A 164 5.20 2.88 11.66
N THR A 165 5.71 2.89 10.42
CA THR A 165 5.54 4.02 9.50
C THR A 165 4.10 4.15 9.03
N TYR A 166 3.42 3.05 8.68
CA TYR A 166 2.00 3.10 8.31
C TYR A 166 1.10 3.54 9.46
N ALA A 167 1.39 3.14 10.70
CA ALA A 167 0.66 3.61 11.86
C ALA A 167 0.84 5.12 12.07
N PHE A 168 2.06 5.60 11.90
CA PHE A 168 2.40 7.01 12.03
C PHE A 168 1.71 7.86 10.95
N LEU A 169 1.77 7.41 9.70
CA LEU A 169 1.09 8.03 8.57
C LEU A 169 -0.42 8.05 8.73
N ALA A 170 -1.02 6.97 9.23
CA ALA A 170 -2.45 6.93 9.53
C ALA A 170 -2.85 8.01 10.55
N VAL A 171 -2.06 8.18 11.62
CA VAL A 171 -2.33 9.19 12.64
C VAL A 171 -2.12 10.60 12.08
N LYS A 172 -1.02 10.84 11.36
CA LYS A 172 -0.74 12.14 10.73
C LYS A 172 -1.81 12.57 9.74
N ASN A 173 -2.45 11.62 9.06
CA ASN A 173 -3.53 11.87 8.10
C ASN A 173 -4.93 11.64 8.69
N ASN A 174 -5.07 11.75 10.02
CA ASN A 174 -6.35 11.75 10.75
C ASN A 174 -7.19 10.46 10.70
N PHE A 175 -6.66 9.32 10.25
CA PHE A 175 -7.41 8.06 10.13
C PHE A 175 -8.03 7.64 11.47
N HIS A 176 -7.28 7.80 12.56
CA HIS A 176 -7.69 7.48 13.93
C HIS A 176 -8.99 8.16 14.39
N LYS A 177 -9.41 9.27 13.75
CA LYS A 177 -10.67 9.95 14.06
C LYS A 177 -11.89 9.28 13.45
N TYR A 178 -11.70 8.50 12.38
CA TYR A 178 -12.78 7.94 11.56
C TYR A 178 -12.88 6.42 11.62
N VAL A 179 -11.97 5.74 12.34
CA VAL A 179 -12.05 4.30 12.56
C VAL A 179 -13.21 3.94 13.48
N PHE A 180 -14.01 2.97 13.06
CA PHE A 180 -15.06 2.40 13.88
C PHE A 180 -14.44 1.34 14.80
N ILE A 181 -14.18 1.72 16.04
CA ILE A 181 -13.67 0.86 17.12
C ILE A 181 -14.56 1.01 18.36
N GLN A 182 -14.66 -0.04 19.18
CA GLN A 182 -15.37 0.03 20.46
C GLN A 182 -14.65 1.02 21.40
N GLN A 183 -15.33 2.10 21.82
CA GLN A 183 -14.82 3.12 22.74
C GLN A 183 -15.51 2.97 24.12
N LEU A 184 -14.72 2.60 25.14
CA LEU A 184 -15.06 2.48 26.57
C LEU A 184 -16.09 1.41 27.02
N GLY A 185 -15.84 0.86 28.22
CA GLY A 185 -16.75 0.01 29.00
C GLY A 185 -16.20 -1.36 29.42
N ASP A 186 -15.29 -1.97 28.64
CA ASP A 186 -14.87 -3.37 28.86
C ASP A 186 -13.41 -3.65 28.46
N GLY A 187 -12.46 -2.81 28.92
CA GLY A 187 -11.04 -3.14 28.79
C GLY A 187 -10.56 -3.42 27.36
N SER A 188 -11.10 -2.73 26.34
CA SER A 188 -10.63 -2.92 24.96
C SER A 188 -9.21 -2.38 24.83
N GLN A 189 -8.23 -3.25 25.05
CA GLN A 189 -6.80 -2.95 25.05
C GLN A 189 -6.40 -2.16 23.79
N ASP A 190 -7.04 -2.44 22.66
CA ASP A 190 -6.82 -1.75 21.39
C ASP A 190 -7.03 -0.23 21.47
N TYR A 191 -8.12 0.26 22.06
CA TYR A 191 -8.38 1.71 22.10
C TYR A 191 -7.37 2.45 23.00
N GLU A 192 -6.98 1.85 24.12
CA GLU A 192 -5.94 2.42 25.00
C GLU A 192 -4.55 2.36 24.35
N HIS A 193 -4.23 1.28 23.62
CA HIS A 193 -3.02 1.22 22.81
C HIS A 193 -2.99 2.31 21.73
N LEU A 194 -4.13 2.57 21.06
CA LEU A 194 -4.23 3.65 20.07
C LEU A 194 -3.98 5.02 20.70
N LYS A 195 -4.60 5.32 21.84
CA LYS A 195 -4.36 6.59 22.57
C LYS A 195 -2.91 6.74 22.99
N ALA A 196 -2.33 5.70 23.60
CA ALA A 196 -0.94 5.71 24.03
C ALA A 196 0.03 5.86 22.86
N TYR A 197 -0.29 5.28 21.71
CA TYR A 197 0.47 5.47 20.48
C TYR A 197 0.39 6.92 19.99
N ILE A 198 -0.83 7.49 19.86
CA ILE A 198 -1.04 8.87 19.41
C ILE A 198 -0.26 9.87 20.28
N GLU A 199 -0.31 9.72 21.61
CA GLU A 199 0.44 10.60 22.51
C GLU A 199 1.96 10.43 22.34
N GLY A 200 2.43 9.18 22.17
CA GLY A 200 3.85 8.88 21.98
C GLY A 200 4.46 9.48 20.71
N ILE A 201 3.67 9.67 19.65
CA ILE A 201 4.15 10.21 18.36
C ILE A 201 3.75 11.67 18.11
N LYS A 202 3.13 12.34 19.08
CA LYS A 202 2.55 13.69 18.93
C LYS A 202 3.51 14.73 18.35
N ASN A 203 4.79 14.64 18.75
CA ASN A 203 5.84 15.58 18.34
C ASN A 203 6.72 15.07 17.19
N VAL A 204 6.52 13.83 16.74
CA VAL A 204 7.33 13.19 15.68
C VAL A 204 7.00 13.81 14.32
N GLN A 205 8.01 14.18 13.53
CA GLN A 205 7.86 14.78 12.20
C GLN A 205 8.61 14.04 11.09
N THR A 206 9.61 13.24 11.44
CA THR A 206 10.53 12.54 10.52
C THR A 206 10.53 11.03 10.81
N LEU A 207 11.00 10.23 9.84
CA LEU A 207 11.24 8.80 10.07
C LEU A 207 12.35 8.60 11.11
N LYS A 208 13.39 9.42 11.08
CA LYS A 208 14.48 9.38 12.06
C LYS A 208 13.97 9.52 13.50
N GLU A 209 13.09 10.48 13.75
CA GLU A 209 12.45 10.63 15.07
C GLU A 209 11.53 9.45 15.39
N LEU A 210 10.75 8.97 14.42
CA LEU A 210 9.83 7.85 14.61
C LEU A 210 10.55 6.59 15.11
N PHE A 211 11.70 6.26 14.51
CA PHE A 211 12.46 5.07 14.87
C PHE A 211 13.18 5.17 16.23
N GLN A 212 13.29 6.38 16.79
CA GLN A 212 13.80 6.59 18.15
C GLN A 212 12.72 6.49 19.23
N VAL A 213 11.44 6.55 18.85
CA VAL A 213 10.33 6.38 19.79
C VAL A 213 10.23 4.92 20.22
N GLU A 214 9.97 4.71 21.51
CA GLU A 214 9.68 3.40 22.06
C GLU A 214 8.54 2.73 21.28
N LYS A 215 8.81 1.53 20.74
CA LYS A 215 7.83 0.79 19.94
C LYS A 215 6.60 0.45 20.76
N ARG A 216 5.43 0.79 20.23
CA ARG A 216 4.12 0.50 20.84
C ARG A 216 3.28 -0.29 19.87
N LYS A 217 2.57 -1.30 20.37
CA LYS A 217 1.61 -2.05 19.57
C LYS A 217 0.49 -1.10 19.15
N CYS A 218 0.24 -0.99 17.85
CA CYS A 218 -0.86 -0.20 17.33
C CYS A 218 -1.42 -0.83 16.06
N PHE A 219 -2.72 -1.07 16.03
CA PHE A 219 -3.44 -1.69 14.91
C PHE A 219 -3.88 -0.65 13.85
N ILE A 220 -3.52 0.63 14.03
CA ILE A 220 -4.00 1.70 13.12
C ILE A 220 -3.39 1.60 11.71
N HIS A 221 -2.24 0.93 11.57
CA HIS A 221 -1.61 0.67 10.26
C HIS A 221 -2.52 -0.12 9.32
N ASN A 222 -3.31 -1.07 9.85
CA ASN A 222 -4.28 -1.85 9.07
C ASN A 222 -5.29 -0.95 8.34
N PHE A 223 -5.64 0.22 8.90
CA PHE A 223 -6.58 1.14 8.25
C PHE A 223 -5.93 1.97 7.16
N PHE A 224 -4.64 2.30 7.31
CA PHE A 224 -3.89 2.94 6.25
C PHE A 224 -3.85 2.03 5.01
N GLN A 225 -3.56 0.75 5.22
CA GLN A 225 -3.58 -0.28 4.18
C GLN A 225 -4.99 -0.56 3.67
N SER A 226 -5.99 -0.73 4.55
CA SER A 226 -7.34 -1.09 4.12
C SER A 226 -8.03 0.00 3.29
N VAL A 227 -7.76 1.28 3.55
CA VAL A 227 -8.29 2.38 2.74
C VAL A 227 -7.61 2.41 1.37
N ALA A 228 -6.32 2.11 1.27
CA ALA A 228 -5.64 1.93 -0.01
C ALA A 228 -6.28 0.78 -0.80
N GLY A 229 -6.53 -0.35 -0.13
CA GLY A 229 -7.27 -1.48 -0.71
C GLY A 229 -8.70 -1.13 -1.11
N ALA A 230 -9.38 -0.26 -0.36
CA ALA A 230 -10.73 0.20 -0.68
C ALA A 230 -10.77 1.04 -1.96
N ILE A 231 -9.85 1.98 -2.10
CA ILE A 231 -9.70 2.81 -3.30
C ILE A 231 -9.32 1.92 -4.49
N TYR A 232 -8.38 0.99 -4.28
CA TYR A 232 -7.97 0.04 -5.32
C TYR A 232 -9.16 -0.78 -5.83
N VAL A 233 -9.97 -1.36 -4.94
CA VAL A 233 -11.15 -2.15 -5.34
C VAL A 233 -12.23 -1.27 -5.98
N ASP A 234 -12.53 -0.10 -5.41
CA ASP A 234 -13.61 0.78 -5.90
C ASP A 234 -13.29 1.44 -7.26
N SER A 235 -12.01 1.75 -7.50
CA SER A 235 -11.53 2.28 -8.78
C SER A 235 -11.56 1.25 -9.92
N GLY A 236 -11.74 -0.04 -9.62
CA GLY A 236 -11.66 -1.12 -10.59
C GLY A 236 -10.26 -1.71 -10.74
N TYR A 237 -9.53 -1.78 -9.63
CA TYR A 237 -8.16 -2.27 -9.52
C TYR A 237 -7.12 -1.37 -10.20
N ASP A 238 -7.32 -0.04 -10.11
CA ASP A 238 -6.36 0.92 -10.63
C ASP A 238 -5.38 1.38 -9.54
N VAL A 239 -4.12 0.96 -9.68
CA VAL A 239 -3.02 1.35 -8.78
C VAL A 239 -2.70 2.84 -8.92
N LYS A 240 -2.88 3.44 -10.10
CA LYS A 240 -2.58 4.86 -10.32
C LYS A 240 -3.52 5.73 -9.48
N THR A 241 -4.81 5.43 -9.47
CA THR A 241 -5.79 6.12 -8.60
C THR A 241 -5.36 6.09 -7.13
N VAL A 242 -4.84 4.96 -6.64
CA VAL A 242 -4.33 4.86 -5.26
C VAL A 242 -3.08 5.72 -5.08
N ALA A 243 -2.14 5.67 -6.04
CA ALA A 243 -0.91 6.46 -6.00
C ALA A 243 -1.20 7.97 -5.97
N ASP A 244 -2.12 8.46 -6.80
CA ASP A 244 -2.50 9.87 -6.85
C ASP A 244 -3.02 10.38 -5.49
N ILE A 245 -3.63 9.51 -4.68
CA ILE A 245 -4.15 9.84 -3.33
C ILE A 245 -3.09 9.64 -2.23
N TYR A 246 -2.29 8.57 -2.31
CA TYR A 246 -1.37 8.18 -1.24
C TYR A 246 0.03 8.81 -1.36
N LEU A 247 0.50 9.12 -2.57
CA LEU A 247 1.81 9.74 -2.75
C LEU A 247 1.94 11.07 -2.00
N PRO A 248 0.95 11.98 -1.98
CA PRO A 248 1.02 13.18 -1.15
C PRO A 248 1.26 12.90 0.35
N MET A 249 0.73 11.79 0.88
CA MET A 249 0.95 11.38 2.27
C MET A 249 2.34 10.76 2.49
N LEU A 250 2.85 10.05 1.50
CA LEU A 250 4.09 9.26 1.58
C LEU A 250 5.33 10.07 1.19
N LYS A 251 5.19 11.04 0.28
CA LYS A 251 6.30 11.66 -0.46
C LYS A 251 7.41 12.17 0.44
N LYS A 252 7.07 12.94 1.48
CA LYS A 252 8.04 13.49 2.44
C LYS A 252 8.94 12.39 3.02
N TYR A 253 8.36 11.24 3.35
CA TYR A 253 9.03 10.13 4.01
C TYR A 253 9.77 9.22 3.03
N LEU A 254 9.26 9.11 1.80
CA LEU A 254 9.99 8.48 0.70
C LEU A 254 11.25 9.26 0.37
N ASP A 255 11.16 10.58 0.27
CA ASP A 255 12.30 11.46 0.02
C ASP A 255 13.34 11.35 1.17
N GLU A 256 12.87 11.31 2.43
CA GLU A 256 13.74 11.05 3.59
C GLU A 256 14.44 9.69 3.50
N ALA A 257 13.72 8.61 3.15
CA ALA A 257 14.28 7.27 3.01
C ALA A 257 15.27 7.14 1.84
N ILE A 258 15.11 7.94 0.78
CA ILE A 258 16.03 7.99 -0.36
C ILE A 258 17.34 8.70 0.00
N VAL A 259 17.27 9.76 0.81
CA VAL A 259 18.46 10.55 1.19
C VAL A 259 19.17 9.95 2.41
N ALA A 260 18.45 9.21 3.27
CA ALA A 260 19.02 8.68 4.49
C ALA A 260 20.28 7.82 4.26
N GLU A 261 21.30 8.06 5.07
CA GLU A 261 22.40 7.13 5.24
C GLU A 261 21.89 5.93 6.03
N LEU A 262 22.03 4.73 5.45
CA LEU A 262 21.40 3.49 5.95
C LEU A 262 21.88 3.06 7.35
N ASP A 263 22.96 3.67 7.85
CA ASP A 263 23.50 3.45 9.18
C ASP A 263 23.03 4.48 10.23
N GLU A 264 22.39 5.57 9.83
CA GLU A 264 21.86 6.59 10.75
C GLU A 264 20.46 6.31 11.31
N LEU A 265 19.78 5.28 10.79
CA LEU A 265 18.39 4.94 11.12
C LEU A 265 18.24 3.62 11.90
N LYS A 266 19.36 3.03 12.36
CA LYS A 266 19.40 1.83 13.19
C LYS A 266 19.52 2.16 14.68
#